data_AF-D0N2P5-F1
#
_entry.id   AF-D0N2P5-F1
#
_cell.length_a   1.000
_cell.length_b   1.000
_cell.length_c   1.000
_cell.angle_alpha   90.00
_cell.angle_beta   90.00
_cell.angle_gamma   90.00
#
_symmetry.space_group_name_H-M   'P 1'
#
loop_
_entity.id
_entity.type
_entity.pdbx_description
1 polymer ?
#
loop_
_entity_poly.entity_id
_entity_poly.type
_entity_poly.pdbx_seq_one_letter_code
_entity_poly.pdbx_strand_id
1 'polypeptide(L)'
;MTSRLLGAAIIDKTVLCTALGVAVQQGAPLVSADQWDERADAIVATFTDDDIIGQMTQIDINQLLTEDNKVDDDKVRAYAKMRVGSYLTSPFNNGPVNGTYMWTADEWREVITRIQEITMEENGDHPMVYGVDSVHGAIFVKDAVLFGQQINGGASFNPDLVYEQGRITGRDTEASGVPWAEIKQLTDFHRTARNETEATRISLTRASVDMSMVAQDTSFYNGTKALLEQSPQFRERLKESARRVVKMKLQLGLYETPVRGEENLALIGNDDDISAALELARESIVLLQNNDSTLPLKEDASVFLTGFTADNIGRMCGGWTIAWQGYSDQDHLLTKGITVKSIMETLVGNDSFSFFNGLHPNGSYTEADLATAKELASKAEYTIAVIGEDTYAEKPGDIDDLALPAGQIEYVKELVSTGTKVILVLFEDRPRLLGDLPETVHAVVNGLLTCELGGQAMAEIIYGKVNPSGRMPITYPKDQANIQMTYNHPVTSMLLELRSVWQHSGLVKVK
;
A
#
# COMPACT_ATOMS: atom_id res chain seq x y z
N MET A 1 -52.81 46.68 12.19
CA MET A 1 -53.91 45.70 12.27
C MET A 1 -53.70 44.66 11.19
N THR A 2 -53.39 43.45 11.66
CA THR A 2 -53.50 42.10 11.08
C THR A 2 -54.17 41.86 9.71
N SER A 3 -53.61 40.84 9.02
CA SER A 3 -54.25 39.83 8.13
C SER A 3 -54.56 40.25 6.68
N ARG A 4 -54.33 39.48 5.61
CA ARG A 4 -54.01 38.05 5.38
C ARG A 4 -53.54 37.85 3.92
N LEU A 5 -52.80 36.76 3.72
CA LEU A 5 -52.49 35.98 2.50
C LEU A 5 -53.44 36.11 1.29
N LEU A 6 -52.88 36.07 0.07
CA LEU A 6 -53.06 34.96 -0.91
C LEU A 6 -52.28 35.19 -2.22
N GLY A 7 -51.66 34.11 -2.73
CA GLY A 7 -51.68 33.78 -4.16
C GLY A 7 -50.49 34.22 -5.03
N ALA A 8 -49.47 33.37 -5.10
CA ALA A 8 -48.42 33.42 -6.12
C ALA A 8 -48.88 32.80 -7.45
N ALA A 9 -48.63 33.48 -8.56
CA ALA A 9 -48.53 32.91 -9.89
C ALA A 9 -47.76 33.88 -10.80
N ILE A 10 -46.46 33.64 -11.00
CA ILE A 10 -45.70 34.23 -12.12
C ILE A 10 -44.91 33.10 -12.78
N ILE A 11 -45.20 32.93 -14.06
CA ILE A 11 -44.58 32.01 -15.02
C ILE A 11 -43.20 32.57 -15.34
N ASP A 12 -42.15 31.84 -15.02
CA ASP A 12 -40.78 32.19 -15.42
C ASP A 12 -40.37 31.40 -16.66
N LYS A 13 -39.96 32.12 -17.69
CA LYS A 13 -39.37 31.60 -18.93
C LYS A 13 -37.86 31.69 -18.75
N THR A 14 -37.17 30.56 -18.63
CA THR A 14 -35.72 30.51 -18.92
C THR A 14 -35.40 29.28 -19.76
N VAL A 15 -34.69 29.58 -20.84
CA VAL A 15 -34.34 28.74 -21.99
C VAL A 15 -33.25 27.74 -21.61
N LEU A 16 -33.49 26.47 -21.90
CA LEU A 16 -32.53 25.38 -21.82
C LEU A 16 -31.74 25.35 -23.13
N CYS A 17 -30.47 25.78 -23.11
CA CYS A 17 -29.52 25.54 -24.20
C CYS A 17 -28.48 24.53 -23.72
N THR A 18 -28.68 23.27 -24.12
CA THR A 18 -27.70 22.20 -24.09
C THR A 18 -26.62 22.46 -25.15
N ALA A 19 -25.36 22.53 -24.73
CA ALA A 19 -24.22 22.35 -25.61
C ALA A 19 -23.20 21.45 -24.90
N LEU A 20 -23.30 20.15 -25.18
CA LEU A 20 -22.22 19.20 -24.94
C LEU A 20 -21.14 19.44 -25.99
N GLY A 21 -19.95 19.87 -25.57
CA GLY A 21 -18.74 19.77 -26.37
C GLY A 21 -18.01 18.49 -26.02
N VAL A 22 -18.25 17.42 -26.79
CA VAL A 22 -17.42 16.20 -26.76
C VAL A 22 -16.25 16.44 -27.71
N ALA A 23 -15.04 16.56 -27.17
CA ALA A 23 -13.83 16.40 -27.96
C ALA A 23 -13.64 14.89 -28.21
N VAL A 24 -14.03 14.43 -29.40
CA VAL A 24 -13.79 13.06 -29.87
C VAL A 24 -12.32 12.96 -30.25
N GLN A 25 -11.54 12.27 -29.42
CA GLN A 25 -10.23 11.75 -29.83
C GLN A 25 -10.50 10.50 -30.67
N GLN A 26 -10.18 10.58 -31.97
CA GLN A 26 -10.38 9.48 -32.92
C GLN A 26 -9.44 8.32 -32.59
N GLY A 27 -9.98 7.10 -32.43
CA GLY A 27 -9.21 5.89 -32.76
C GLY A 27 -9.33 4.65 -31.87
N ALA A 28 -9.90 4.72 -30.66
CA ALA A 28 -10.15 3.53 -29.86
C ALA A 28 -11.65 3.20 -29.88
N PRO A 29 -12.08 1.98 -30.30
CA PRO A 29 -13.46 1.59 -30.14
C PRO A 29 -13.76 1.55 -28.64
N LEU A 30 -14.69 2.38 -28.18
CA LEU A 30 -15.32 2.21 -26.87
C LEU A 30 -16.02 0.85 -26.90
N VAL A 31 -15.36 -0.16 -26.36
CA VAL A 31 -15.92 -1.48 -26.12
C VAL A 31 -17.16 -1.30 -25.23
N SER A 32 -18.35 -1.46 -25.80
CA SER A 32 -19.58 -1.37 -24.99
C SER A 32 -19.55 -2.49 -23.94
N ALA A 33 -19.92 -2.18 -22.69
CA ALA A 33 -19.96 -3.15 -21.59
C ALA A 33 -20.78 -4.41 -21.92
N ASP A 34 -21.69 -4.28 -22.88
CA ASP A 34 -22.64 -5.29 -23.36
C ASP A 34 -22.00 -6.39 -24.22
N GLN A 35 -20.82 -6.16 -24.85
CA GLN A 35 -20.25 -7.15 -25.78
C GLN A 35 -19.75 -8.43 -25.08
N TRP A 36 -19.39 -8.31 -23.79
CA TRP A 36 -18.94 -9.44 -22.98
C TRP A 36 -20.10 -10.13 -22.27
N ASP A 37 -21.23 -9.44 -22.11
CA ASP A 37 -22.41 -9.96 -21.43
C ASP A 37 -22.98 -11.17 -22.17
N GLU A 38 -23.20 -11.06 -23.48
CA GLU A 38 -23.72 -12.17 -24.29
C GLU A 38 -22.79 -13.40 -24.28
N ARG A 39 -21.46 -13.18 -24.34
CA ARG A 39 -20.47 -14.27 -24.27
C ARG A 39 -20.45 -14.91 -22.88
N ALA A 40 -20.48 -14.11 -21.82
CA ALA A 40 -20.54 -14.62 -20.44
C ALA A 40 -21.83 -15.40 -20.20
N ASP A 41 -22.97 -14.91 -20.70
CA ASP A 41 -24.26 -15.59 -20.64
C ASP A 41 -24.24 -16.93 -21.37
N ALA A 42 -23.67 -16.96 -22.57
CA ALA A 42 -23.53 -18.19 -23.36
C ALA A 42 -22.66 -19.24 -22.65
N ILE A 43 -21.54 -18.83 -22.05
CA ILE A 43 -20.65 -19.71 -21.29
C ILE A 43 -21.36 -20.23 -20.04
N VAL A 44 -21.90 -19.33 -19.21
CA VAL A 44 -22.50 -19.73 -17.93
C VAL A 44 -23.82 -20.48 -18.11
N ALA A 45 -24.49 -20.35 -19.28
CA ALA A 45 -25.62 -21.21 -19.62
C ALA A 45 -25.27 -22.70 -19.70
N THR A 46 -24.02 -23.07 -19.98
CA THR A 46 -23.57 -24.47 -20.04
C THR A 46 -23.03 -25.00 -18.71
N PHE A 47 -22.90 -24.14 -17.69
CA PHE A 47 -22.30 -24.51 -16.42
C PHE A 47 -23.16 -25.48 -15.60
N THR A 48 -22.50 -26.53 -15.13
CA THR A 48 -22.96 -27.38 -14.04
C THR A 48 -22.85 -26.64 -12.70
N ASP A 49 -23.37 -27.23 -11.63
CA ASP A 49 -23.25 -26.67 -10.29
C ASP A 49 -21.79 -26.64 -9.84
N ASP A 50 -20.99 -27.65 -10.21
CA ASP A 50 -19.56 -27.69 -9.91
C ASP A 50 -18.82 -26.57 -10.67
N ASP A 51 -19.18 -26.26 -11.92
CA ASP A 51 -18.61 -25.12 -12.66
C ASP A 51 -18.94 -23.78 -11.98
N ILE A 52 -20.20 -23.58 -11.57
CA ILE A 52 -20.63 -22.36 -10.88
C ILE A 52 -19.84 -22.19 -9.57
N ILE A 53 -19.79 -23.22 -8.73
CA ILE A 53 -19.13 -23.15 -7.42
C ILE A 53 -17.61 -23.00 -7.60
N GLY A 54 -17.02 -23.75 -8.51
CA GLY A 54 -15.60 -23.71 -8.80
C GLY A 54 -15.15 -22.33 -9.26
N GLN A 55 -15.89 -21.68 -10.18
CA GLN A 55 -15.58 -20.30 -10.61
C GLN A 55 -15.62 -19.29 -9.46
N MET A 56 -16.35 -19.57 -8.39
CA MET A 56 -16.43 -18.72 -7.19
C MET A 56 -15.39 -19.10 -6.11
N THR A 57 -14.54 -20.10 -6.36
CA THR A 57 -13.55 -20.61 -5.41
C THR A 57 -12.16 -20.14 -5.79
N GLN A 58 -11.43 -19.59 -4.81
CA GLN A 58 -10.03 -19.18 -4.96
C GLN A 58 -9.13 -19.88 -3.92
N ILE A 59 -8.00 -20.43 -4.37
CA ILE A 59 -7.09 -21.27 -3.58
C ILE A 59 -5.66 -20.70 -3.59
N ASP A 60 -4.97 -20.78 -2.46
CA ASP A 60 -3.59 -20.32 -2.29
C ASP A 60 -2.62 -21.19 -3.11
N ILE A 61 -1.63 -20.57 -3.76
CA ILE A 61 -0.62 -21.29 -4.55
C ILE A 61 0.14 -22.33 -3.73
N ASN A 62 0.34 -22.15 -2.43
CA ASN A 62 1.02 -23.12 -1.58
C ASN A 62 0.30 -24.49 -1.54
N GLN A 63 -1.00 -24.53 -1.86
CA GLN A 63 -1.75 -25.78 -2.02
C GLN A 63 -1.44 -26.50 -3.33
N LEU A 64 -0.77 -25.84 -4.28
CA LEU A 64 -0.43 -26.34 -5.60
C LEU A 64 1.05 -26.71 -5.76
N LEU A 65 1.88 -26.36 -4.77
CA LEU A 65 3.32 -26.54 -4.86
C LEU A 65 3.80 -27.73 -4.02
N THR A 66 4.99 -28.21 -4.37
CA THR A 66 5.82 -29.06 -3.51
C THR A 66 6.47 -28.22 -2.41
N GLU A 67 7.11 -28.87 -1.43
CA GLU A 67 7.87 -28.18 -0.37
C GLU A 67 9.03 -27.32 -0.90
N ASP A 68 9.52 -27.60 -2.12
CA ASP A 68 10.56 -26.84 -2.80
C ASP A 68 10.01 -25.75 -3.74
N ASN A 69 8.74 -25.36 -3.58
CA ASN A 69 8.04 -24.38 -4.41
C ASN A 69 8.00 -24.72 -5.91
N LYS A 70 7.91 -26.00 -6.27
CA LYS A 70 7.67 -26.43 -7.67
C LYS A 70 6.21 -26.79 -7.86
N VAL A 71 5.67 -26.56 -9.06
CA VAL A 71 4.30 -26.96 -9.39
C VAL A 71 4.13 -28.47 -9.21
N ASP A 72 3.16 -28.86 -8.41
CA ASP A 72 2.72 -30.24 -8.23
C ASP A 72 1.50 -30.48 -9.12
N ASP A 73 1.74 -31.07 -10.29
CA ASP A 73 0.71 -31.31 -11.31
C ASP A 73 -0.50 -32.08 -10.76
N ASP A 74 -0.30 -33.03 -9.85
CA ASP A 74 -1.38 -33.84 -9.29
C ASP A 74 -2.28 -33.01 -8.38
N LYS A 75 -1.69 -32.11 -7.57
CA LYS A 75 -2.45 -31.16 -6.75
C LYS A 75 -3.21 -30.16 -7.63
N VAL A 76 -2.57 -29.59 -8.65
CA VAL A 76 -3.24 -28.68 -9.59
C VAL A 76 -4.43 -29.39 -10.25
N ARG A 77 -4.22 -30.60 -10.74
CA ARG A 77 -5.26 -31.41 -11.40
C ARG A 77 -6.42 -31.74 -10.46
N ALA A 78 -6.16 -31.95 -9.18
CA ALA A 78 -7.20 -32.18 -8.18
C ALA A 78 -8.12 -30.95 -8.03
N TYR A 79 -7.55 -29.74 -7.89
CA TYR A 79 -8.34 -28.51 -7.83
C TYR A 79 -9.01 -28.14 -9.16
N ALA A 80 -8.34 -28.41 -10.29
CA ALA A 80 -8.90 -28.17 -11.62
C ALA A 80 -10.15 -29.02 -11.89
N LYS A 81 -10.18 -30.29 -11.43
CA LYS A 81 -11.38 -31.15 -11.48
C LYS A 81 -12.53 -30.64 -10.63
N MET A 82 -12.23 -29.83 -9.61
CA MET A 82 -13.22 -29.08 -8.82
C MET A 82 -13.59 -27.74 -9.47
N ARG A 83 -13.17 -27.50 -10.72
CA ARG A 83 -13.50 -26.31 -11.51
C ARG A 83 -13.02 -25.00 -10.89
N VAL A 84 -12.03 -25.05 -9.98
CA VAL A 84 -11.50 -23.88 -9.26
C VAL A 84 -11.15 -22.76 -10.23
N GLY A 85 -11.75 -21.59 -9.99
CA GLY A 85 -11.74 -20.47 -10.91
C GLY A 85 -10.55 -19.55 -10.74
N SER A 86 -9.90 -19.57 -9.58
CA SER A 86 -8.80 -18.66 -9.29
C SER A 86 -7.77 -19.27 -8.33
N TYR A 87 -6.54 -18.83 -8.49
CA TYR A 87 -5.45 -19.08 -7.56
C TYR A 87 -4.81 -17.76 -7.15
N LEU A 88 -4.14 -17.71 -6.00
CA LEU A 88 -3.56 -16.46 -5.53
C LEU A 88 -2.20 -16.58 -4.83
N THR A 89 -1.65 -15.39 -4.56
CA THR A 89 -0.53 -15.04 -3.68
C THR A 89 0.83 -15.53 -4.12
N SER A 90 1.87 -15.13 -3.39
CA SER A 90 3.25 -15.59 -3.58
C SER A 90 3.56 -16.70 -2.58
N PRO A 91 4.27 -17.78 -2.98
CA PRO A 91 4.71 -18.78 -2.02
C PRO A 91 5.78 -18.26 -1.05
N PHE A 92 6.29 -17.04 -1.30
CA PHE A 92 7.27 -16.36 -0.44
C PHE A 92 6.64 -15.31 0.49
N ASN A 93 5.30 -15.22 0.53
CA ASN A 93 4.60 -14.21 1.32
C ASN A 93 5.01 -14.24 2.82
N ASN A 94 5.29 -15.44 3.35
CA ASN A 94 5.70 -15.65 4.74
C ASN A 94 7.22 -15.72 4.94
N GLY A 95 8.00 -15.25 3.96
CA GLY A 95 9.47 -15.30 3.98
C GLY A 95 10.06 -16.30 2.98
N PRO A 96 11.38 -16.47 3.01
CA PRO A 96 12.08 -17.23 1.98
C PRO A 96 11.86 -18.73 2.10
N VAL A 97 11.78 -19.41 0.97
CA VAL A 97 11.81 -20.87 0.89
C VAL A 97 13.13 -21.28 0.25
N ASN A 98 13.91 -22.12 0.96
CA ASN A 98 15.24 -22.54 0.52
C ASN A 98 16.17 -21.37 0.13
N GLY A 99 16.04 -20.22 0.81
CA GLY A 99 16.83 -19.00 0.55
C GLY A 99 16.34 -18.16 -0.64
N THR A 100 15.28 -18.58 -1.32
CA THR A 100 14.64 -17.80 -2.40
C THR A 100 13.53 -16.94 -1.83
N TYR A 101 13.55 -15.65 -2.12
CA TYR A 101 12.55 -14.67 -1.67
C TYR A 101 11.54 -14.28 -2.74
N MET A 102 11.93 -14.37 -4.02
CA MET A 102 11.12 -13.89 -5.13
C MET A 102 11.47 -14.67 -6.38
N TRP A 103 10.49 -14.81 -7.25
CA TRP A 103 10.67 -15.27 -8.62
C TRP A 103 10.87 -14.10 -9.58
N THR A 104 11.64 -14.31 -10.63
CA THR A 104 11.64 -13.43 -11.80
C THR A 104 10.27 -13.48 -12.50
N ALA A 105 10.00 -12.50 -13.37
CA ALA A 105 8.78 -12.56 -14.17
C ALA A 105 8.72 -13.80 -15.07
N ASP A 106 9.85 -14.27 -15.62
CA ASP A 106 9.90 -15.51 -16.39
C ASP A 106 9.54 -16.75 -15.56
N GLU A 107 10.08 -16.86 -14.34
CA GLU A 107 9.77 -17.95 -13.41
C GLU A 107 8.27 -17.94 -13.02
N TRP A 108 7.72 -16.75 -12.73
CA TRP A 108 6.29 -16.57 -12.50
C TRP A 108 5.46 -17.03 -13.71
N ARG A 109 5.83 -16.62 -14.92
CA ARG A 109 5.15 -17.02 -16.15
C ARG A 109 5.19 -18.53 -16.36
N GLU A 110 6.33 -19.17 -16.14
CA GLU A 110 6.47 -20.63 -16.26
C GLU A 110 5.49 -21.35 -15.33
N VAL A 111 5.46 -20.96 -14.05
CA VAL A 111 4.57 -21.52 -13.03
C VAL A 111 3.10 -21.30 -13.39
N ILE A 112 2.71 -20.06 -13.73
CA ILE A 112 1.33 -19.70 -14.07
C ILE A 112 0.89 -20.42 -15.34
N THR A 113 1.75 -20.49 -16.35
CA THR A 113 1.47 -21.23 -17.59
C THR A 113 1.18 -22.68 -17.30
N ARG A 114 2.01 -23.34 -16.48
CA ARG A 114 1.79 -24.75 -16.14
C ARG A 114 0.46 -24.98 -15.42
N ILE A 115 0.13 -24.12 -14.45
CA ILE A 115 -1.14 -24.20 -13.72
C ILE A 115 -2.32 -23.96 -14.66
N GLN A 116 -2.20 -22.98 -15.56
CA GLN A 116 -3.22 -22.61 -16.53
C GLN A 116 -3.50 -23.75 -17.51
N GLU A 117 -2.47 -24.39 -18.05
CA GLU A 117 -2.57 -25.53 -18.96
C GLU A 117 -3.35 -26.70 -18.34
N ILE A 118 -2.93 -27.15 -17.15
CA ILE A 118 -3.61 -28.24 -16.42
C ILE A 118 -5.04 -27.85 -16.09
N THR A 119 -5.24 -26.59 -15.68
CA THR A 119 -6.57 -26.09 -15.36
C THR A 119 -7.49 -26.17 -16.56
N MET A 120 -7.07 -25.66 -17.73
CA MET A 120 -7.90 -25.68 -18.93
C MET A 120 -8.14 -27.10 -19.46
N GLU A 121 -7.14 -27.99 -19.37
CA GLU A 121 -7.25 -29.41 -19.72
C GLU A 121 -8.40 -30.10 -18.96
N GLU A 122 -8.52 -29.87 -17.66
CA GLU A 122 -9.54 -30.50 -16.82
C GLU A 122 -10.84 -29.69 -16.74
N ASN A 123 -10.76 -28.37 -16.90
CA ASN A 123 -11.84 -27.43 -16.68
C ASN A 123 -12.62 -27.08 -17.97
N GLY A 124 -12.53 -27.91 -19.01
CA GLY A 124 -13.29 -27.70 -20.25
C GLY A 124 -12.92 -26.41 -20.97
N ASP A 125 -11.62 -26.11 -21.02
CA ASP A 125 -11.04 -24.89 -21.60
C ASP A 125 -11.42 -23.58 -20.90
N HIS A 126 -12.02 -23.63 -19.69
CA HIS A 126 -12.23 -22.43 -18.88
C HIS A 126 -10.92 -22.00 -18.19
N PRO A 127 -10.42 -20.78 -18.47
CA PRO A 127 -9.18 -20.30 -17.87
C PRO A 127 -9.35 -20.04 -16.37
N MET A 128 -8.30 -20.25 -15.57
CA MET A 128 -8.23 -19.64 -14.23
C MET A 128 -7.84 -18.16 -14.33
N VAL A 129 -8.05 -17.43 -13.24
CA VAL A 129 -7.50 -16.10 -13.03
C VAL A 129 -6.54 -16.17 -11.85
N TYR A 130 -5.32 -15.69 -12.03
CA TYR A 130 -4.34 -15.63 -10.95
C TYR A 130 -4.39 -14.26 -10.28
N GLY A 131 -4.39 -14.21 -8.95
CA GLY A 131 -4.40 -12.99 -8.15
C GLY A 131 -3.10 -12.81 -7.37
N VAL A 132 -2.56 -11.59 -7.31
CA VAL A 132 -1.42 -11.31 -6.44
C VAL A 132 -1.54 -9.91 -5.83
N ASP A 133 -1.09 -9.74 -4.59
CA ASP A 133 -1.01 -8.42 -3.98
C ASP A 133 0.11 -7.64 -4.66
N SER A 134 -0.25 -6.67 -5.51
CA SER A 134 0.66 -5.70 -6.13
C SER A 134 0.22 -4.31 -5.72
N VAL A 135 0.66 -3.87 -4.54
CA VAL A 135 0.01 -2.76 -3.82
C VAL A 135 0.75 -1.42 -3.94
N HIS A 136 2.06 -1.45 -4.18
CA HIS A 136 2.88 -0.25 -4.43
C HIS A 136 3.99 -0.54 -5.46
N GLY A 137 3.63 -1.27 -6.52
CA GLY A 137 4.55 -1.96 -7.42
C GLY A 137 4.25 -3.46 -7.45
N ALA A 138 4.89 -4.21 -8.34
CA ALA A 138 4.76 -5.66 -8.39
C ALA A 138 5.63 -6.32 -7.31
N ILE A 139 5.21 -6.19 -6.05
CA ILE A 139 6.01 -6.48 -4.83
C ILE A 139 6.56 -7.90 -4.69
N PHE A 140 6.05 -8.85 -5.48
CA PHE A 140 6.50 -10.25 -5.52
C PHE A 140 7.21 -10.64 -6.82
N VAL A 141 7.36 -9.69 -7.75
CA VAL A 141 8.10 -9.87 -8.99
C VAL A 141 9.49 -9.28 -8.81
N LYS A 142 10.51 -10.13 -8.92
CA LYS A 142 11.90 -9.70 -8.74
C LYS A 142 12.26 -8.61 -9.75
N ASP A 143 13.01 -7.61 -9.28
CA ASP A 143 13.50 -6.46 -10.05
C ASP A 143 12.44 -5.46 -10.55
N ALA A 144 11.16 -5.65 -10.20
CA ALA A 144 10.13 -4.63 -10.41
C ALA A 144 10.36 -3.41 -9.51
N VAL A 145 10.01 -2.22 -10.00
CA VAL A 145 10.16 -0.96 -9.24
C VAL A 145 9.10 -0.88 -8.15
N LEU A 146 9.53 -0.51 -6.94
CA LEU A 146 8.63 -0.25 -5.83
C LEU A 146 8.49 1.25 -5.55
N PHE A 147 7.25 1.69 -5.46
CA PHE A 147 6.84 3.07 -5.22
C PHE A 147 6.64 3.34 -3.74
N GLY A 148 6.50 4.61 -3.36
CA GLY A 148 5.99 4.95 -2.03
C GLY A 148 4.60 4.35 -1.79
N GLN A 149 4.28 4.06 -0.52
CA GLN A 149 2.99 3.50 -0.13
C GLN A 149 1.83 4.48 -0.43
N GLN A 150 0.58 4.04 -0.29
CA GLN A 150 -0.58 4.84 -0.68
C GLN A 150 -0.68 6.15 0.11
N ILE A 151 -0.15 6.20 1.34
CA ILE A 151 -0.04 7.45 2.11
C ILE A 151 0.87 8.47 1.43
N ASN A 152 1.94 8.04 0.75
CA ASN A 152 2.79 8.90 -0.07
C ASN A 152 2.05 9.38 -1.33
N GLY A 153 1.29 8.50 -1.99
CA GLY A 153 0.39 8.90 -3.08
C GLY A 153 -0.64 9.96 -2.66
N GLY A 154 -1.19 9.84 -1.45
CA GLY A 154 -2.04 10.86 -0.86
C GLY A 154 -1.28 12.17 -0.57
N ALA A 155 -0.05 12.07 -0.08
CA ALA A 155 0.76 13.22 0.30
C ALA A 155 1.25 14.06 -0.88
N SER A 156 1.38 13.47 -2.07
CA SER A 156 1.72 14.21 -3.30
C SER A 156 0.59 15.12 -3.77
N PHE A 157 -0.67 14.77 -3.49
CA PHE A 157 -1.86 15.40 -4.09
C PHE A 157 -1.78 15.46 -5.63
N ASN A 158 -1.06 14.50 -6.24
CA ASN A 158 -0.83 14.44 -7.67
C ASN A 158 -1.45 13.15 -8.25
N PRO A 159 -2.68 13.23 -8.80
CA PRO A 159 -3.37 12.05 -9.31
C PRO A 159 -2.70 11.45 -10.55
N ASP A 160 -1.90 12.21 -11.28
CA ASP A 160 -1.18 11.72 -12.45
C ASP A 160 -0.06 10.77 -12.02
N LEU A 161 0.67 11.08 -10.94
CA LEU A 161 1.69 10.19 -10.37
C LEU A 161 1.08 8.91 -9.77
N VAL A 162 -0.09 9.01 -9.13
CA VAL A 162 -0.82 7.83 -8.61
C VAL A 162 -1.34 6.96 -9.76
N TYR A 163 -1.82 7.58 -10.85
CA TYR A 163 -2.18 6.85 -12.06
C TYR A 163 -0.98 6.12 -12.66
N GLU A 164 0.17 6.79 -12.73
CA GLU A 164 1.39 6.21 -13.29
C GLU A 164 1.94 5.06 -12.44
N GLN A 165 1.92 5.19 -11.11
CA GLN A 165 2.18 4.09 -10.17
C GLN A 165 1.28 2.88 -10.48
N GLY A 166 -0.03 3.10 -10.63
CA GLY A 166 -0.99 2.04 -10.96
C GLY A 166 -0.75 1.41 -12.33
N ARG A 167 -0.41 2.23 -13.34
CA ARG A 167 -0.12 1.78 -14.71
C ARG A 167 1.12 0.89 -14.77
N ILE A 168 2.21 1.28 -14.09
CA ILE A 168 3.47 0.52 -14.02
C ILE A 168 3.26 -0.76 -13.22
N THR A 169 2.59 -0.65 -12.07
CA THR A 169 2.24 -1.82 -11.24
C THR A 169 1.45 -2.84 -12.05
N GLY A 170 0.37 -2.42 -12.72
CA GLY A 170 -0.45 -3.32 -13.54
C GLY A 170 0.31 -3.94 -14.69
N ARG A 171 1.20 -3.19 -15.36
CA ARG A 171 2.06 -3.70 -16.44
C ARG A 171 3.02 -4.78 -15.95
N ASP A 172 3.71 -4.56 -14.84
CA ASP A 172 4.73 -5.50 -14.33
C ASP A 172 4.08 -6.76 -13.73
N THR A 173 2.90 -6.62 -13.12
CA THR A 173 2.07 -7.74 -12.69
C THR A 173 1.51 -8.54 -13.88
N GLU A 174 1.06 -7.88 -14.95
CA GLU A 174 0.65 -8.59 -16.18
C GLU A 174 1.85 -9.28 -16.84
N ALA A 175 3.04 -8.67 -16.80
CA ALA A 175 4.26 -9.26 -17.37
C ALA A 175 4.61 -10.61 -16.74
N SER A 176 4.39 -10.77 -15.42
CA SER A 176 4.56 -12.04 -14.72
C SER A 176 3.44 -13.06 -15.00
N GLY A 177 2.44 -12.70 -15.80
CA GLY A 177 1.29 -13.54 -16.16
C GLY A 177 0.10 -13.43 -15.20
N VAL A 178 0.12 -12.47 -14.26
CA VAL A 178 -0.93 -12.27 -13.25
C VAL A 178 -1.91 -11.18 -13.70
N PRO A 179 -3.19 -11.50 -13.97
CA PRO A 179 -4.14 -10.52 -14.50
C PRO A 179 -5.02 -9.82 -13.43
N TRP A 180 -4.83 -10.08 -12.13
CA TRP A 180 -5.70 -9.54 -11.07
C TRP A 180 -4.94 -9.12 -9.79
N ALA A 181 -5.32 -7.96 -9.22
CA ALA A 181 -4.87 -7.44 -7.93
C ALA A 181 -6.06 -7.30 -6.95
N GLU A 182 -5.82 -7.59 -5.67
CA GLU A 182 -6.84 -8.08 -4.73
C GLU A 182 -7.76 -7.04 -4.07
N ILE A 183 -8.94 -7.54 -3.67
CA ILE A 183 -9.98 -6.92 -2.85
C ILE A 183 -10.27 -7.88 -1.69
N LYS A 184 -9.39 -7.86 -0.68
CA LYS A 184 -9.52 -8.67 0.54
C LYS A 184 -9.78 -7.80 1.77
N GLN A 185 -10.97 -7.20 1.84
CA GLN A 185 -11.35 -6.38 3.01
C GLN A 185 -12.71 -6.74 3.64
N LEU A 186 -13.55 -7.52 2.95
CA LEU A 186 -14.94 -7.72 3.38
C LEU A 186 -15.13 -8.86 4.40
N THR A 187 -14.18 -9.79 4.51
CA THR A 187 -14.29 -10.99 5.36
C THR A 187 -13.46 -10.89 6.64
N ASP A 188 -12.21 -10.47 6.57
CA ASP A 188 -11.28 -10.64 7.71
C ASP A 188 -11.40 -9.57 8.79
N PHE A 189 -11.93 -8.40 8.41
CA PHE A 189 -12.04 -7.26 9.32
C PHE A 189 -13.40 -7.18 10.04
N HIS A 190 -14.50 -7.53 9.37
CA HIS A 190 -15.86 -7.17 9.85
C HIS A 190 -16.56 -8.20 10.77
N ARG A 191 -16.04 -9.44 10.92
CA ARG A 191 -16.49 -10.47 11.90
C ARG A 191 -18.02 -10.70 12.01
N THR A 192 -18.73 -10.88 10.89
CA THR A 192 -20.21 -10.97 10.86
C THR A 192 -20.80 -12.40 10.87
N ALA A 193 -20.02 -13.46 11.07
CA ALA A 193 -20.48 -14.87 11.06
C ALA A 193 -19.83 -15.72 12.17
N ARG A 194 -20.50 -16.80 12.62
CA ARG A 194 -20.05 -17.63 13.77
C ARG A 194 -19.15 -18.81 13.38
N ASN A 195 -19.23 -19.27 12.12
CA ASN A 195 -18.38 -20.31 11.54
C ASN A 195 -18.41 -20.21 10.00
N GLU A 196 -17.52 -20.94 9.32
CA GLU A 196 -17.32 -20.88 7.86
C GLU A 196 -18.55 -21.29 7.05
N THR A 197 -19.29 -22.31 7.49
CA THR A 197 -20.55 -22.72 6.83
C THR A 197 -21.60 -21.62 6.89
N GLU A 198 -21.71 -20.92 8.03
CA GLU A 198 -22.62 -19.78 8.18
C GLU A 198 -22.12 -18.54 7.45
N ALA A 199 -20.81 -18.28 7.42
CA ALA A 199 -20.18 -17.20 6.67
C ALA A 199 -20.41 -17.36 5.17
N THR A 200 -20.23 -18.57 4.65
CA THR A 200 -20.53 -18.96 3.26
C THR A 200 -22.00 -18.71 2.96
N ARG A 201 -22.91 -19.22 3.80
CA ARG A 201 -24.37 -19.02 3.59
C ARG A 201 -24.76 -17.54 3.64
N ILE A 202 -24.26 -16.74 4.57
CA ILE A 202 -24.58 -15.31 4.66
C ILE A 202 -24.05 -14.56 3.45
N SER A 203 -22.80 -14.82 3.05
CA SER A 203 -22.17 -14.17 1.90
C SER A 203 -22.94 -14.44 0.60
N LEU A 204 -23.37 -15.69 0.39
CA LEU A 204 -24.04 -16.11 -0.83
C LEU A 204 -25.54 -15.76 -0.89
N THR A 205 -26.21 -15.66 0.27
CA THR A 205 -27.67 -15.41 0.32
C THR A 205 -28.06 -13.98 0.68
N ARG A 206 -27.13 -13.18 1.22
CA ARG A 206 -27.40 -11.83 1.74
C ARG A 206 -26.35 -10.78 1.36
N ALA A 207 -25.21 -11.18 0.79
CA ALA A 207 -24.18 -10.25 0.32
C ALA A 207 -23.91 -10.37 -1.19
N SER A 208 -23.10 -9.45 -1.70
CA SER A 208 -22.69 -9.35 -3.10
C SER A 208 -21.31 -9.97 -3.37
N VAL A 209 -20.90 -10.98 -2.58
CA VAL A 209 -19.61 -11.65 -2.78
C VAL A 209 -19.72 -12.60 -3.96
N ASP A 210 -18.85 -12.43 -4.95
CA ASP A 210 -18.87 -13.21 -6.20
C ASP A 210 -17.75 -14.26 -6.28
N MET A 211 -16.68 -14.11 -5.50
CA MET A 211 -15.59 -15.09 -5.34
C MET A 211 -15.12 -15.11 -3.89
N SER A 212 -14.84 -16.30 -3.36
CA SER A 212 -14.36 -16.50 -1.99
C SER A 212 -12.89 -16.90 -1.97
N MET A 213 -12.07 -16.07 -1.30
CA MET A 213 -10.71 -16.40 -0.93
C MET A 213 -10.72 -17.30 0.33
N VAL A 214 -10.98 -18.59 0.16
CA VAL A 214 -10.81 -19.57 1.26
C VAL A 214 -9.35 -19.91 1.47
N ALA A 215 -8.56 -19.85 0.39
CA ALA A 215 -7.10 -19.98 0.36
C ALA A 215 -6.57 -21.36 0.79
N GLN A 216 -6.90 -21.86 1.98
CA GLN A 216 -6.21 -22.99 2.62
C GLN A 216 -6.90 -24.35 2.46
N ASP A 217 -8.19 -24.40 2.08
CA ASP A 217 -8.93 -25.65 1.94
C ASP A 217 -10.13 -25.58 0.97
N THR A 218 -10.92 -26.65 0.92
CA THR A 218 -12.11 -26.79 0.05
C THR A 218 -13.43 -26.58 0.79
N SER A 219 -13.42 -25.98 1.98
CA SER A 219 -14.60 -25.80 2.85
C SER A 219 -15.72 -25.04 2.16
N PHE A 220 -15.41 -23.94 1.46
CA PHE A 220 -16.40 -23.15 0.71
C PHE A 220 -17.01 -23.95 -0.44
N TYR A 221 -16.19 -24.67 -1.21
CA TYR A 221 -16.68 -25.50 -2.29
C TYR A 221 -17.68 -26.54 -1.77
N ASN A 222 -17.26 -27.32 -0.77
CA ASN A 222 -18.07 -28.39 -0.18
C ASN A 222 -19.33 -27.83 0.51
N GLY A 223 -19.19 -26.71 1.22
CA GLY A 223 -20.29 -26.03 1.90
C GLY A 223 -21.32 -25.45 0.92
N THR A 224 -20.87 -24.88 -0.20
CA THR A 224 -21.76 -24.34 -1.24
C THR A 224 -22.47 -25.46 -1.99
N LYS A 225 -21.78 -26.57 -2.27
CA LYS A 225 -22.38 -27.77 -2.85
C LYS A 225 -23.50 -28.31 -1.97
N ALA A 226 -23.24 -28.48 -0.68
CA ALA A 226 -24.27 -28.89 0.28
C ALA A 226 -25.42 -27.89 0.40
N LEU A 227 -25.16 -26.58 0.29
CA LEU A 227 -26.21 -25.56 0.24
C LEU A 227 -27.11 -25.72 -0.98
N LEU A 228 -26.56 -25.95 -2.17
CA LEU A 228 -27.37 -26.14 -3.39
C LEU A 228 -28.19 -27.42 -3.34
N GLU A 229 -27.64 -28.51 -2.79
CA GLU A 229 -28.39 -29.76 -2.58
C GLU A 229 -29.60 -29.55 -1.66
N GLN A 230 -29.44 -28.75 -0.59
CA GLN A 230 -30.51 -28.48 0.38
C GLN A 230 -31.44 -27.34 -0.05
N SER A 231 -30.97 -26.43 -0.88
CA SER A 231 -31.68 -25.20 -1.26
C SER A 231 -31.37 -24.79 -2.71
N PRO A 232 -31.88 -25.55 -3.71
CA PRO A 232 -31.62 -25.31 -5.13
C PRO A 232 -32.05 -23.93 -5.64
N GLN A 233 -32.97 -23.27 -4.92
CA GLN A 233 -33.44 -21.92 -5.27
C GLN A 233 -32.32 -20.87 -5.29
N PHE A 234 -31.17 -21.12 -4.67
CA PHE A 234 -30.02 -20.21 -4.68
C PHE A 234 -29.14 -20.34 -5.92
N ARG A 235 -29.35 -21.37 -6.77
CA ARG A 235 -28.54 -21.65 -7.94
C ARG A 235 -28.39 -20.44 -8.88
N GLU A 236 -29.49 -19.76 -9.20
CA GLU A 236 -29.44 -18.61 -10.13
C GLU A 236 -28.66 -17.42 -9.54
N ARG A 237 -28.69 -17.23 -8.21
CA ARG A 237 -27.88 -16.20 -7.56
C ARG A 237 -26.39 -16.52 -7.66
N LEU A 238 -26.00 -17.79 -7.49
CA LEU A 238 -24.61 -18.22 -7.64
C LEU A 238 -24.16 -18.17 -9.10
N LYS A 239 -25.05 -18.54 -10.03
CA LYS A 239 -24.82 -18.43 -11.47
C LYS A 239 -24.52 -16.99 -11.89
N GLU A 240 -25.21 -16.01 -11.32
CA GLU A 240 -24.93 -14.58 -11.54
C GLU A 240 -23.52 -14.16 -11.02
N SER A 241 -23.06 -14.73 -9.90
CA SER A 241 -21.69 -14.52 -9.43
C SER A 241 -20.65 -15.13 -10.38
N ALA A 242 -20.85 -16.39 -10.78
CA ALA A 242 -19.99 -17.05 -11.76
C ALA A 242 -19.96 -16.30 -13.10
N ARG A 243 -21.10 -15.73 -13.54
CA ARG A 243 -21.20 -14.86 -14.73
C ARG A 243 -20.32 -13.63 -14.62
N ARG A 244 -20.27 -12.97 -13.46
CA ARG A 244 -19.40 -11.81 -13.23
C ARG A 244 -17.92 -12.19 -13.29
N VAL A 245 -17.55 -13.33 -12.71
CA VAL A 245 -16.19 -13.88 -12.80
C VAL A 245 -15.82 -14.19 -14.25
N VAL A 246 -16.70 -14.88 -14.99
CA VAL A 246 -16.47 -15.20 -16.41
C VAL A 246 -16.37 -13.94 -17.27
N LYS A 247 -17.25 -12.95 -17.03
CA LYS A 247 -17.19 -11.65 -17.71
C LYS A 247 -15.87 -10.94 -17.46
N MET A 248 -15.38 -10.93 -16.22
CA MET A 248 -14.06 -10.39 -15.89
C MET A 248 -12.95 -11.11 -16.65
N LYS A 249 -12.95 -12.46 -16.69
CA LYS A 249 -11.96 -13.25 -17.46
C LYS A 249 -11.98 -12.94 -18.95
N LEU A 250 -13.17 -12.72 -19.52
CA LEU A 250 -13.34 -12.27 -20.91
C LEU A 250 -12.81 -10.85 -21.12
N GLN A 251 -13.08 -9.92 -20.20
CA GLN A 251 -12.56 -8.55 -20.25
C GLN A 251 -11.03 -8.50 -20.15
N LEU A 252 -10.43 -9.42 -19.40
CA LEU A 252 -8.99 -9.64 -19.29
C LEU A 252 -8.42 -10.41 -20.51
N GLY A 253 -9.27 -10.90 -21.42
CA GLY A 253 -8.84 -11.64 -22.62
C GLY A 253 -8.23 -13.02 -22.34
N LEU A 254 -8.53 -13.62 -21.18
CA LEU A 254 -7.92 -14.90 -20.75
C LEU A 254 -8.44 -16.11 -21.53
N TYR A 255 -9.58 -15.99 -22.21
CA TYR A 255 -10.09 -17.04 -23.08
C TYR A 255 -9.32 -17.10 -24.42
N GLU A 256 -8.77 -15.97 -24.86
CA GLU A 256 -7.99 -15.86 -26.09
C GLU A 256 -6.49 -16.03 -25.85
N THR A 257 -5.98 -15.46 -24.77
CA THR A 257 -4.56 -15.54 -24.39
C THR A 257 -4.50 -15.79 -22.88
N PRO A 258 -4.43 -17.07 -22.45
CA PRO A 258 -4.54 -17.43 -21.03
C PRO A 258 -3.44 -16.87 -20.13
N VAL A 259 -2.25 -16.60 -20.68
CA VAL A 259 -1.12 -15.96 -19.98
C VAL A 259 -0.59 -14.80 -20.81
N ARG A 260 -1.03 -13.57 -20.48
CA ARG A 260 -0.72 -12.33 -21.21
C ARG A 260 0.55 -11.66 -20.69
N GLY A 261 1.01 -10.59 -21.35
CA GLY A 261 2.05 -9.70 -20.84
C GLY A 261 3.49 -10.07 -21.18
N GLU A 262 3.73 -11.08 -22.02
CA GLU A 262 5.09 -11.45 -22.44
C GLU A 262 5.82 -10.28 -23.09
N GLU A 263 5.09 -9.45 -23.83
CA GLU A 263 5.58 -8.23 -24.47
C GLU A 263 6.12 -7.18 -23.49
N ASN A 264 5.72 -7.26 -22.22
CA ASN A 264 6.09 -6.31 -21.17
C ASN A 264 7.32 -6.75 -20.37
N LEU A 265 7.85 -7.97 -20.57
CA LEU A 265 8.97 -8.50 -19.78
C LEU A 265 10.21 -7.58 -19.81
N ALA A 266 10.53 -7.03 -20.98
CA ALA A 266 11.67 -6.13 -21.15
C ALA A 266 11.47 -4.75 -20.51
N LEU A 267 10.25 -4.43 -20.07
CA LEU A 267 9.91 -3.15 -19.46
C LEU A 267 9.99 -3.19 -17.93
N ILE A 268 10.10 -4.36 -17.30
CA ILE A 268 10.18 -4.47 -15.84
C ILE A 268 11.46 -3.78 -15.35
N GLY A 269 11.32 -2.90 -14.36
CA GLY A 269 12.47 -2.30 -13.68
C GLY A 269 13.23 -1.29 -14.54
N ASN A 270 12.61 -0.73 -15.58
CA ASN A 270 13.29 0.17 -16.52
C ASN A 270 13.50 1.58 -15.94
N ASP A 271 14.34 2.38 -16.60
CA ASP A 271 14.71 3.73 -16.13
C ASP A 271 13.52 4.71 -16.06
N ASP A 272 12.51 4.56 -16.92
CA ASP A 272 11.30 5.39 -16.89
C ASP A 272 10.47 5.09 -15.63
N ASP A 273 10.39 3.81 -15.23
CA ASP A 273 9.67 3.40 -14.02
C ASP A 273 10.39 3.86 -12.77
N ILE A 274 11.72 3.72 -12.74
CA ILE A 274 12.58 4.22 -11.66
C ILE A 274 12.39 5.73 -11.52
N SER A 275 12.34 6.45 -12.65
CA SER A 275 12.10 7.88 -12.68
C SER A 275 10.71 8.26 -12.14
N ALA A 276 9.67 7.49 -12.49
CA ALA A 276 8.32 7.71 -11.97
C ALA A 276 8.24 7.48 -10.46
N ALA A 277 8.89 6.43 -9.94
CA ALA A 277 8.93 6.16 -8.51
C ALA A 277 9.71 7.23 -7.73
N LEU A 278 10.83 7.71 -8.29
CA LEU A 278 11.58 8.82 -7.71
C LEU A 278 10.77 10.12 -7.68
N GLU A 279 10.02 10.42 -8.74
CA GLU A 279 9.19 11.63 -8.78
C GLU A 279 8.05 11.58 -7.75
N LEU A 280 7.41 10.41 -7.58
CA LEU A 280 6.43 10.21 -6.51
C LEU A 280 7.07 10.36 -5.12
N ALA A 281 8.28 9.83 -4.92
CA ALA A 281 9.00 10.01 -3.66
C ALA A 281 9.27 11.49 -3.38
N ARG A 282 9.77 12.25 -4.36
CA ARG A 282 10.02 13.70 -4.26
C ARG A 282 8.76 14.49 -3.92
N GLU A 283 7.66 14.20 -4.60
CA GLU A 283 6.41 14.96 -4.39
C GLU A 283 5.67 14.57 -3.11
N SER A 284 6.00 13.43 -2.48
CA SER A 284 5.30 12.95 -1.28
C SER A 284 5.94 13.29 0.05
N ILE A 285 7.25 13.62 0.08
CA ILE A 285 7.97 13.97 1.32
C ILE A 285 7.46 15.31 1.87
N VAL A 286 7.12 15.34 3.15
CA VAL A 286 6.49 16.48 3.82
C VAL A 286 7.49 17.20 4.72
N LEU A 287 7.74 18.48 4.48
CA LEU A 287 8.47 19.34 5.41
C LEU A 287 7.51 19.84 6.50
N LEU A 288 7.59 19.26 7.70
CA LEU A 288 6.70 19.58 8.83
C LEU A 288 7.17 20.81 9.62
N GLN A 289 8.49 21.01 9.73
CA GLN A 289 9.09 22.10 10.48
C GLN A 289 10.45 22.48 9.88
N ASN A 290 10.74 23.78 9.81
CA ASN A 290 12.04 24.32 9.40
C ASN A 290 12.34 25.62 10.14
N ASN A 291 12.81 25.51 11.37
CA ASN A 291 13.16 26.66 12.20
C ASN A 291 14.44 27.33 11.68
N ASP A 292 14.50 28.65 11.78
CA ASP A 292 15.66 29.48 11.38
C ASP A 292 16.13 29.27 9.93
N SER A 293 15.26 28.74 9.06
CA SER A 293 15.62 28.35 7.69
C SER A 293 16.84 27.41 7.66
N THR A 294 16.87 26.44 8.57
CA THR A 294 17.91 25.42 8.71
C THR A 294 18.13 24.63 7.43
N LEU A 295 17.06 24.23 6.76
CA LEU A 295 17.09 23.60 5.44
C LEU A 295 16.85 24.64 4.32
N PRO A 296 17.50 24.50 3.15
CA PRO A 296 18.41 23.41 2.78
C PRO A 296 19.83 23.55 3.35
N LEU A 297 20.53 22.43 3.52
CA LEU A 297 21.93 22.38 3.92
C LEU A 297 22.86 22.75 2.76
N LYS A 298 24.02 23.30 3.09
CA LYS A 298 25.12 23.47 2.12
C LYS A 298 25.88 22.15 1.97
N GLU A 299 26.37 21.86 0.77
CA GLU A 299 27.12 20.62 0.49
C GLU A 299 28.45 20.52 1.27
N ASP A 300 29.02 21.64 1.74
CA ASP A 300 30.23 21.68 2.55
C ASP A 300 29.98 21.62 4.06
N ALA A 301 28.71 21.63 4.51
CA ALA A 301 28.36 21.56 5.92
C ALA A 301 28.77 20.20 6.52
N SER A 302 29.28 20.22 7.75
CA SER A 302 29.61 18.98 8.48
C SER A 302 28.34 18.33 9.02
N VAL A 303 28.10 17.08 8.60
CA VAL A 303 26.90 16.32 8.93
C VAL A 303 27.24 14.98 9.60
N PHE A 304 26.56 14.72 10.71
CA PHE A 304 26.49 13.39 11.32
C PHE A 304 25.11 12.77 11.04
N LEU A 305 25.08 11.61 10.40
CA LEU A 305 23.87 10.83 10.14
C LEU A 305 23.76 9.66 11.12
N THR A 306 22.58 9.47 11.71
CA THR A 306 22.28 8.38 12.63
C THR A 306 20.84 7.88 12.47
N GLY A 307 20.51 6.78 13.13
CA GLY A 307 19.18 6.20 13.18
C GLY A 307 19.04 4.96 12.32
N PHE A 308 18.16 4.07 12.75
CA PHE A 308 18.08 2.69 12.26
C PHE A 308 17.50 2.56 10.85
N THR A 309 16.85 3.60 10.34
CA THR A 309 16.32 3.64 8.96
C THR A 309 17.27 4.32 7.98
N ALA A 310 18.31 5.02 8.45
CA ALA A 310 19.22 5.78 7.59
C ALA A 310 19.91 4.96 6.48
N ASP A 311 20.18 3.67 6.74
CA ASP A 311 20.83 2.73 5.81
C ASP A 311 20.02 1.44 5.67
N ASN A 312 18.69 1.58 5.50
CA ASN A 312 17.79 0.43 5.33
C ASN A 312 16.59 0.79 4.43
N ILE A 313 16.60 0.33 3.19
CA ILE A 313 15.51 0.59 2.22
C ILE A 313 14.23 -0.11 2.66
N GLY A 314 14.34 -1.33 3.19
CA GLY A 314 13.22 -2.09 3.72
C GLY A 314 12.31 -1.30 4.66
N ARG A 315 12.93 -0.59 5.62
CA ARG A 315 12.23 0.30 6.57
C ARG A 315 11.67 1.56 5.94
N MET A 316 12.22 2.02 4.82
CA MET A 316 11.63 3.12 4.04
C MET A 316 10.42 2.64 3.24
N CYS A 317 10.32 1.35 2.93
CA CYS A 317 9.21 0.75 2.20
C CYS A 317 8.06 0.27 3.12
N GLY A 318 8.38 -0.31 4.28
CA GLY A 318 7.41 -0.85 5.22
C GLY A 318 6.94 -2.26 4.89
N GLY A 319 5.71 -2.60 5.29
CA GLY A 319 5.07 -3.88 4.99
C GLY A 319 4.78 -4.06 3.49
N TRP A 320 4.36 -5.27 3.10
CA TRP A 320 4.05 -5.59 1.71
C TRP A 320 5.19 -5.30 0.73
N THR A 321 6.43 -5.42 1.19
CA THR A 321 7.64 -5.25 0.38
C THR A 321 8.44 -6.54 0.45
N ILE A 322 8.53 -7.27 -0.68
CA ILE A 322 9.12 -8.62 -0.81
C ILE A 322 8.34 -9.71 -0.06
N ALA A 323 7.94 -9.45 1.18
CA ALA A 323 7.16 -10.32 2.05
C ALA A 323 6.04 -9.54 2.75
N TRP A 324 5.11 -10.28 3.35
CA TRP A 324 3.94 -9.73 4.03
C TRP A 324 4.28 -8.65 5.07
N GLN A 325 5.12 -8.98 6.05
CA GLN A 325 5.53 -8.05 7.12
C GLN A 325 6.63 -7.07 6.67
N GLY A 326 6.98 -7.06 5.39
CA GLY A 326 8.13 -6.33 4.85
C GLY A 326 9.43 -7.12 4.99
N TYR A 327 10.51 -6.48 4.57
CA TYR A 327 11.84 -7.06 4.55
C TYR A 327 12.87 -6.01 4.95
N SER A 328 13.57 -6.21 6.07
CA SER A 328 14.53 -5.24 6.63
C SER A 328 15.93 -5.81 6.85
N ASP A 329 16.18 -7.08 6.51
CA ASP A 329 17.37 -7.80 6.99
C ASP A 329 18.62 -7.57 6.13
N GLN A 330 18.49 -7.41 4.80
CA GLN A 330 19.62 -7.12 3.88
C GLN A 330 19.15 -6.51 2.54
N ASP A 331 19.37 -5.22 2.29
CA ASP A 331 18.85 -4.47 1.11
C ASP A 331 19.18 -5.01 -0.31
N HIS A 332 20.01 -6.06 -0.46
CA HIS A 332 20.40 -6.64 -1.76
C HIS A 332 19.24 -7.12 -2.66
N LEU A 333 18.04 -7.32 -2.11
CA LEU A 333 16.84 -7.67 -2.88
C LEU A 333 16.11 -6.45 -3.46
N LEU A 334 16.34 -5.27 -2.90
CA LEU A 334 15.78 -3.98 -3.35
C LEU A 334 16.81 -3.31 -4.26
N THR A 335 17.01 -3.91 -5.44
CA THR A 335 18.17 -3.63 -6.31
C THR A 335 18.18 -2.21 -6.88
N LYS A 336 17.06 -1.49 -6.83
CA LYS A 336 16.96 -0.09 -7.26
C LYS A 336 17.07 0.90 -6.11
N GLY A 337 17.04 0.41 -4.87
CA GLY A 337 16.94 1.27 -3.72
C GLY A 337 18.22 2.05 -3.44
N ILE A 338 18.03 3.27 -2.95
CA ILE A 338 19.10 4.18 -2.56
C ILE A 338 18.78 4.66 -1.14
N THR A 339 19.59 4.24 -0.16
CA THR A 339 19.43 4.67 1.23
C THR A 339 19.81 6.14 1.41
N VAL A 340 19.29 6.78 2.47
CA VAL A 340 19.68 8.16 2.86
C VAL A 340 21.19 8.23 3.06
N LYS A 341 21.79 7.25 3.74
CA LYS A 341 23.23 7.19 3.95
C LYS A 341 24.00 7.09 2.64
N SER A 342 23.67 6.13 1.77
CA SER A 342 24.42 5.91 0.53
C SER A 342 24.42 7.15 -0.37
N ILE A 343 23.28 7.81 -0.54
CA ILE A 343 23.23 9.03 -1.35
C ILE A 343 23.97 10.18 -0.69
N MET A 344 23.82 10.39 0.62
CA MET A 344 24.51 11.48 1.32
C MET A 344 26.02 11.30 1.27
N GLU A 345 26.52 10.09 1.46
CA GLU A 345 27.96 9.77 1.35
C GLU A 345 28.54 10.09 -0.04
N THR A 346 27.71 10.04 -1.10
CA THR A 346 28.14 10.45 -2.45
C THR A 346 27.91 11.93 -2.76
N LEU A 347 26.90 12.55 -2.14
CA LEU A 347 26.53 13.95 -2.35
C LEU A 347 27.48 14.91 -1.64
N VAL A 348 27.98 14.52 -0.47
CA VAL A 348 28.94 15.30 0.31
C VAL A 348 30.28 14.58 0.38
N GLY A 349 31.39 15.33 0.35
CA GLY A 349 32.73 14.74 0.41
C GLY A 349 32.99 14.05 1.76
N ASN A 350 33.82 12.99 1.73
CA ASN A 350 34.13 12.15 2.90
C ASN A 350 34.54 12.91 4.18
N ASP A 351 35.14 14.09 4.06
CA ASP A 351 35.62 14.87 5.22
C ASP A 351 34.49 15.60 5.95
N SER A 352 33.31 15.76 5.34
CA SER A 352 32.15 16.47 5.89
C SER A 352 31.00 15.55 6.33
N PHE A 353 31.15 14.23 6.20
CA PHE A 353 30.11 13.26 6.51
C PHE A 353 30.59 12.18 7.47
N SER A 354 29.76 11.85 8.45
CA SER A 354 29.97 10.70 9.31
C SER A 354 28.66 9.96 9.52
N PHE A 355 28.72 8.64 9.65
CA PHE A 355 27.57 7.79 9.91
C PHE A 355 27.86 6.82 11.04
N PHE A 356 26.90 6.69 11.95
CA PHE A 356 26.89 5.65 12.97
C PHE A 356 25.44 5.42 13.40
N ASN A 357 25.00 4.16 13.43
CA ASN A 357 23.73 3.80 14.05
C ASN A 357 23.97 2.84 15.22
N GLY A 358 23.45 3.22 16.39
CA GLY A 358 23.34 2.34 17.55
C GLY A 358 21.96 2.33 18.19
N LEU A 359 20.98 2.99 17.54
CA LEU A 359 19.58 2.98 17.92
C LEU A 359 18.89 1.78 17.25
N HIS A 360 17.98 1.13 17.95
CA HIS A 360 17.10 0.10 17.41
C HIS A 360 15.65 0.62 17.27
N PRO A 361 14.81 0.01 16.42
CA PRO A 361 13.42 0.44 16.22
C PRO A 361 12.58 0.49 17.49
N ASN A 362 12.83 -0.42 18.44
CA ASN A 362 12.15 -0.43 19.75
C ASN A 362 12.65 0.66 20.73
N GLY A 363 13.60 1.50 20.30
CA GLY A 363 14.22 2.54 21.11
C GLY A 363 15.41 2.08 21.96
N SER A 364 15.82 0.80 21.93
CA SER A 364 16.97 0.36 22.71
C SER A 364 18.29 0.79 22.04
N TYR A 365 19.30 1.07 22.86
CA TYR A 365 20.69 1.34 22.50
C TYR A 365 21.58 1.06 23.71
N THR A 366 22.89 0.85 23.52
CA THR A 366 23.82 0.72 24.66
C THR A 366 24.40 2.07 25.09
N GLU A 367 24.91 2.17 26.31
CA GLU A 367 25.62 3.38 26.76
C GLU A 367 26.83 3.71 25.87
N ALA A 368 27.53 2.68 25.37
CA ALA A 368 28.67 2.85 24.47
C ALA A 368 28.24 3.40 23.10
N ASP A 369 27.11 2.91 22.58
CA ASP A 369 26.53 3.41 21.33
C ASP A 369 26.09 4.87 21.47
N LEU A 370 25.40 5.21 22.56
CA LEU A 370 25.00 6.59 22.83
C LEU A 370 26.22 7.50 22.98
N ALA A 371 27.26 7.07 23.71
CA ALA A 371 28.49 7.84 23.86
C ALA A 371 29.16 8.11 22.50
N THR A 372 29.23 7.10 21.63
CA THR A 372 29.78 7.23 20.27
C THR A 372 28.97 8.23 19.44
N ALA A 373 27.64 8.12 19.47
CA ALA A 373 26.76 9.02 18.74
C ALA A 373 26.87 10.48 19.23
N LYS A 374 26.95 10.69 20.56
CA LYS A 374 27.14 12.03 21.14
C LYS A 374 28.51 12.63 20.78
N GLU A 375 29.56 11.80 20.73
CA GLU A 375 30.88 12.26 20.30
C GLU A 375 30.85 12.76 18.85
N LEU A 376 30.26 11.99 17.93
CA LEU A 376 30.13 12.37 16.52
C LEU A 376 29.24 13.61 16.36
N ALA A 377 28.10 13.65 17.04
CA ALA A 377 27.19 14.79 17.04
C ALA A 377 27.88 16.09 17.50
N SER A 378 28.71 16.02 18.55
CA SER A 378 29.42 17.20 19.07
C SER A 378 30.45 17.81 18.10
N LYS A 379 30.86 17.05 17.08
CA LYS A 379 31.82 17.48 16.05
C LYS A 379 31.14 17.97 14.77
N ALA A 380 29.85 17.64 14.58
CA ALA A 380 29.11 17.99 13.38
C ALA A 380 28.30 19.28 13.58
N GLU A 381 28.21 20.10 12.52
CA GLU A 381 27.32 21.27 12.55
C GLU A 381 25.86 20.82 12.62
N TYR A 382 25.51 19.81 11.83
CA TYR A 382 24.18 19.24 11.77
C TYR A 382 24.20 17.75 12.12
N THR A 383 23.22 17.30 12.89
CA THR A 383 22.96 15.89 13.11
C THR A 383 21.60 15.52 12.54
N ILE A 384 21.56 14.57 11.61
CA ILE A 384 20.33 14.07 11.01
C ILE A 384 19.99 12.75 11.68
N ALA A 385 18.90 12.72 12.43
CA ALA A 385 18.40 11.53 13.11
C ALA A 385 17.24 10.92 12.32
N VAL A 386 17.47 9.77 11.69
CA VAL A 386 16.49 9.05 10.86
C VAL A 386 15.81 7.95 11.68
N ILE A 387 14.62 8.25 12.19
CA ILE A 387 13.86 7.39 13.11
C ILE A 387 12.45 7.10 12.58
N GLY A 388 11.62 6.41 13.35
CA GLY A 388 10.23 6.13 12.99
C GLY A 388 9.79 4.74 13.41
N GLU A 389 9.24 3.96 12.48
CA GLU A 389 8.73 2.60 12.73
C GLU A 389 9.57 1.52 12.03
N ASP A 390 9.47 0.28 12.51
CA ASP A 390 9.96 -0.91 11.77
C ASP A 390 8.91 -1.37 10.76
N THR A 391 9.23 -2.36 9.93
CA THR A 391 8.26 -2.88 8.96
C THR A 391 7.14 -3.68 9.65
N TYR A 392 5.91 -3.52 9.17
CA TYR A 392 4.76 -4.31 9.61
C TYR A 392 3.66 -4.26 8.55
N ALA A 393 2.74 -5.22 8.60
CA ALA A 393 1.50 -5.17 7.83
C ALA A 393 0.34 -5.72 8.65
N GLU A 394 -0.86 -5.18 8.41
CA GLU A 394 -2.12 -5.67 8.96
C GLU A 394 -2.13 -5.80 10.49
N LYS A 395 -2.68 -6.91 11.01
CA LYS A 395 -2.95 -7.12 12.44
C LYS A 395 -1.70 -7.07 13.32
N PRO A 396 -0.54 -7.64 12.93
CA PRO A 396 0.71 -7.44 13.67
C PRO A 396 1.13 -5.98 13.85
N GLY A 397 0.68 -5.07 12.98
CA GLY A 397 0.95 -3.63 13.06
C GLY A 397 0.05 -2.87 14.04
N ASP A 398 -0.97 -3.51 14.61
CA ASP A 398 -1.84 -2.89 15.61
C ASP A 398 -1.04 -2.52 16.88
N ILE A 399 -1.28 -1.30 17.36
CA ILE A 399 -0.64 -0.75 18.56
C ILE A 399 -1.71 -0.15 19.47
N ASP A 400 -1.46 -0.22 20.77
CA ASP A 400 -2.32 0.39 21.79
C ASP A 400 -1.90 1.85 22.12
N ASP A 401 -0.70 2.26 21.70
CA ASP A 401 -0.13 3.58 21.97
C ASP A 401 0.57 4.16 20.73
N LEU A 402 0.12 5.35 20.33
CA LEU A 402 0.67 6.08 19.18
C LEU A 402 2.00 6.78 19.49
N ALA A 403 2.43 6.82 20.75
CA ALA A 403 3.73 7.40 21.14
C ALA A 403 4.90 6.65 20.52
N LEU A 404 5.87 7.39 19.94
CA LEU A 404 7.15 6.81 19.55
C LEU A 404 7.77 6.06 20.75
N PRO A 405 8.52 4.96 20.51
CA PRO A 405 9.22 4.28 21.58
C PRO A 405 10.10 5.28 22.35
N ALA A 406 9.97 5.32 23.68
CA ALA A 406 10.56 6.37 24.51
C ALA A 406 12.07 6.52 24.31
N GLY A 407 12.79 5.41 24.11
CA GLY A 407 14.22 5.43 23.84
C GLY A 407 14.60 6.14 22.53
N GLN A 408 13.75 6.16 21.50
CA GLN A 408 14.02 6.98 20.31
C GLN A 408 13.95 8.47 20.65
N ILE A 409 12.96 8.90 21.44
CA ILE A 409 12.82 10.29 21.90
C ILE A 409 14.02 10.70 22.77
N GLU A 410 14.40 9.85 23.73
CA GLU A 410 15.55 10.08 24.62
C GLU A 410 16.86 10.18 23.83
N TYR A 411 17.08 9.28 22.87
CA TYR A 411 18.25 9.31 22.00
C TYR A 411 18.37 10.64 21.26
N VAL A 412 17.30 11.14 20.63
CA VAL A 412 17.31 12.43 19.93
C VAL A 412 17.58 13.60 20.87
N LYS A 413 17.01 13.61 22.08
CA LYS A 413 17.28 14.64 23.09
C LYS A 413 18.74 14.65 23.53
N GLU A 414 19.35 13.48 23.68
CA GLU A 414 20.76 13.35 24.02
C GLU A 414 21.66 13.90 22.91
N LEU A 415 21.29 13.75 21.63
CA LEU A 415 21.99 14.39 20.51
C LEU A 415 21.84 15.92 20.56
N VAL A 416 20.63 16.44 20.81
CA VAL A 416 20.39 17.88 21.00
C VAL A 416 21.28 18.45 22.10
N SER A 417 21.48 17.71 23.21
CA SER A 417 22.31 18.15 24.34
C SER A 417 23.79 18.42 23.98
N THR A 418 24.26 17.93 22.84
CA THR A 418 25.64 18.15 22.36
C THR A 418 25.86 19.53 21.73
N GLY A 419 24.79 20.27 21.44
CA GLY A 419 24.82 21.58 20.79
C GLY A 419 24.81 21.55 19.25
N THR A 420 24.79 20.35 18.64
CA THR A 420 24.58 20.18 17.19
C THR A 420 23.17 20.63 16.78
N LYS A 421 23.00 21.09 15.53
CA LYS A 421 21.67 21.39 14.99
C LYS A 421 21.00 20.09 14.53
N VAL A 422 20.03 19.61 15.30
CA VAL A 422 19.35 18.34 14.98
C VAL A 422 18.25 18.54 13.94
N ILE A 423 18.28 17.72 12.88
CA ILE A 423 17.22 17.56 11.89
C ILE A 423 16.61 16.17 12.10
N LEU A 424 15.32 16.13 12.36
CA LEU A 424 14.57 14.89 12.52
C LEU A 424 14.02 14.44 11.17
N VAL A 425 14.35 13.22 10.77
CA VAL A 425 13.79 12.56 9.58
C VAL A 425 12.95 11.37 10.05
N LEU A 426 11.72 11.30 9.58
CA LEU A 426 10.77 10.24 9.95
C LEU A 426 10.49 9.34 8.75
N PHE A 427 10.60 8.03 8.96
CA PHE A 427 10.01 7.02 8.08
C PHE A 427 9.04 6.19 8.91
N GLU A 428 7.75 6.40 8.69
CA GLU A 428 6.64 5.87 9.49
C GLU A 428 5.38 5.78 8.63
N ASP A 429 4.56 4.75 8.84
CA ASP A 429 3.30 4.59 8.07
C ASP A 429 2.18 5.49 8.61
N ARG A 430 2.30 5.88 9.88
CA ARG A 430 1.30 6.63 10.63
C ARG A 430 1.95 7.70 11.50
N PRO A 431 1.22 8.76 11.87
CA PRO A 431 1.82 9.90 12.55
C PRO A 431 2.05 9.57 14.03
N ARG A 432 3.26 9.13 14.38
CA ARG A 432 3.61 8.77 15.76
C ARG A 432 3.71 10.03 16.62
N LEU A 433 3.36 9.95 17.90
CA LEU A 433 3.49 11.13 18.76
C LEU A 433 4.97 11.43 19.01
N LEU A 434 5.40 12.61 18.58
CA LEU A 434 6.79 13.08 18.69
C LEU A 434 7.12 13.70 20.06
N GLY A 435 6.10 13.86 20.93
CA GLY A 435 6.25 14.53 22.21
C GLY A 435 6.71 15.98 22.05
N ASP A 436 7.77 16.34 22.77
CA ASP A 436 8.41 17.67 22.77
C ASP A 436 9.60 17.77 21.81
N LEU A 437 9.92 16.74 21.02
CA LEU A 437 10.99 16.81 20.02
C LEU A 437 10.85 18.03 19.10
N PRO A 438 9.65 18.37 18.57
CA PRO A 438 9.47 19.56 17.72
C PRO A 438 9.86 20.88 18.39
N GLU A 439 9.88 20.95 19.72
CA GLU A 439 10.27 22.16 20.45
C GLU A 439 11.79 22.38 20.50
N THR A 440 12.58 21.33 20.21
CA THR A 440 14.04 21.33 20.40
C THR A 440 14.84 21.04 19.13
N VAL A 441 14.26 20.35 18.15
CA VAL A 441 14.89 20.11 16.84
C VAL A 441 14.73 21.31 15.89
N HIS A 442 15.66 21.43 14.94
CA HIS A 442 15.72 22.56 14.02
C HIS A 442 14.85 22.35 12.77
N ALA A 443 14.68 21.10 12.34
CA ALA A 443 13.76 20.75 11.27
C ALA A 443 13.16 19.36 11.50
N VAL A 444 11.97 19.15 10.93
CA VAL A 444 11.30 17.85 10.89
C VAL A 444 10.86 17.59 9.44
N VAL A 445 11.35 16.51 8.85
CA VAL A 445 10.98 16.06 7.50
C VAL A 445 10.38 14.66 7.61
N ASN A 446 9.16 14.48 7.10
CA ASN A 446 8.47 13.20 7.14
C ASN A 446 8.48 12.56 5.75
N GLY A 447 9.21 11.45 5.64
CA GLY A 447 9.30 10.63 4.44
C GLY A 447 8.19 9.59 4.31
N LEU A 448 7.35 9.43 5.33
CA LEU A 448 6.31 8.40 5.39
C LEU A 448 6.91 7.02 5.04
N LEU A 449 6.42 6.35 4.00
CA LEU A 449 7.02 5.13 3.45
C LEU A 449 7.30 5.28 1.95
N THR A 450 8.32 6.07 1.61
CA THR A 450 8.71 6.41 0.22
C THR A 450 9.40 5.29 -0.57
N CYS A 451 9.76 4.19 0.09
CA CYS A 451 10.39 3.02 -0.48
C CYS A 451 11.72 3.25 -1.23
N GLU A 452 12.00 2.52 -2.32
CA GLU A 452 13.33 2.34 -2.92
C GLU A 452 14.06 3.66 -3.20
N LEU A 453 13.38 4.63 -3.81
CA LEU A 453 13.96 5.91 -4.19
C LEU A 453 13.79 7.00 -3.11
N GLY A 454 13.24 6.63 -1.95
CA GLY A 454 12.96 7.55 -0.84
C GLY A 454 14.20 8.17 -0.23
N GLY A 455 15.30 7.43 -0.11
CA GLY A 455 16.55 7.96 0.43
C GLY A 455 17.16 9.03 -0.48
N GLN A 456 17.15 8.81 -1.79
CA GLN A 456 17.57 9.83 -2.77
C GLN A 456 16.70 11.09 -2.68
N ALA A 457 15.38 10.94 -2.74
CA ALA A 457 14.45 12.07 -2.67
C ALA A 457 14.62 12.87 -1.36
N MET A 458 14.80 12.18 -0.23
CA MET A 458 15.04 12.80 1.07
C MET A 458 16.32 13.65 1.07
N ALA A 459 17.43 13.11 0.57
CA ALA A 459 18.68 13.86 0.52
C ALA A 459 18.62 15.04 -0.47
N GLU A 460 17.98 14.87 -1.62
CA GLU A 460 17.75 15.96 -2.57
C GLU A 460 16.96 17.12 -1.96
N ILE A 461 15.98 16.82 -1.10
CA ILE A 461 15.22 17.84 -0.35
C ILE A 461 16.09 18.50 0.72
N ILE A 462 16.83 17.72 1.51
CA ILE A 462 17.69 18.23 2.59
C ILE A 462 18.76 19.18 2.04
N TYR A 463 19.33 18.89 0.87
CA TYR A 463 20.34 19.73 0.21
C TYR A 463 19.76 20.72 -0.82
N GLY A 464 18.42 20.83 -0.92
CA GLY A 464 17.77 21.83 -1.75
C GLY A 464 17.91 21.62 -3.26
N LYS A 465 18.22 20.40 -3.71
CA LYS A 465 18.15 19.98 -5.12
C LYS A 465 16.70 19.87 -5.58
N VAL A 466 15.80 19.54 -4.66
CA VAL A 466 14.35 19.51 -4.84
C VAL A 466 13.69 20.36 -3.76
N ASN A 467 12.69 21.16 -4.14
CA ASN A 467 11.87 21.88 -3.17
C ASN A 467 10.72 20.96 -2.71
N PRO A 468 10.53 20.71 -1.40
CA PRO A 468 9.48 19.82 -0.94
C PRO A 468 8.09 20.35 -1.28
N SER A 469 7.23 19.48 -1.84
CA SER A 469 5.84 19.80 -2.22
C SER A 469 4.79 18.96 -1.47
N GLY A 470 5.23 17.90 -0.79
CA GLY A 470 4.35 16.99 -0.06
C GLY A 470 3.56 17.69 1.05
N ARG A 471 2.34 17.22 1.25
CA ARG A 471 1.43 17.73 2.30
C ARG A 471 0.84 16.55 3.06
N MET A 472 0.66 16.67 4.36
CA MET A 472 0.05 15.59 5.15
C MET A 472 -1.37 15.28 4.64
N PRO A 473 -1.65 14.03 4.19
CA PRO A 473 -2.98 13.63 3.73
C PRO A 473 -3.93 13.30 4.88
N ILE A 474 -3.37 13.16 6.10
CA ILE A 474 -4.08 12.87 7.35
C ILE A 474 -3.61 13.83 8.45
N THR A 475 -4.44 14.03 9.47
CA THR A 475 -4.09 14.88 10.62
C THR A 475 -2.98 14.24 11.44
N TYR A 476 -1.89 14.99 11.67
CA TYR A 476 -0.82 14.59 12.60
C TYR A 476 -1.20 15.01 14.03
N PRO A 477 -1.46 14.09 14.96
CA PRO A 477 -1.89 14.43 16.31
C PRO A 477 -0.71 15.00 17.12
N LYS A 478 -0.98 16.04 17.91
CA LYS A 478 0.01 16.62 18.82
C LYS A 478 0.21 15.75 20.07
N ASP A 479 -0.90 15.27 20.63
CA ASP A 479 -0.92 14.43 21.83
C ASP A 479 -2.01 13.35 21.74
N GLN A 480 -2.04 12.45 22.73
CA GLN A 480 -3.00 11.34 22.77
C GLN A 480 -4.47 11.79 22.74
N ALA A 481 -4.79 12.98 23.27
CA ALA A 481 -6.16 13.50 23.27
C ALA A 481 -6.60 13.99 21.88
N ASN A 482 -5.66 14.16 20.94
CA ASN A 482 -5.95 14.52 19.55
C ASN A 482 -6.03 13.32 18.60
N ILE A 483 -5.81 12.09 19.09
CA ILE A 483 -5.93 10.88 18.27
C ILE A 483 -7.37 10.80 17.75
N GLN A 484 -7.53 10.56 16.44
CA GLN A 484 -8.80 10.59 15.68
C GLN A 484 -9.44 11.96 15.43
N MET A 485 -8.79 13.07 15.76
CA MET A 485 -9.27 14.37 15.29
C MET A 485 -9.02 14.49 13.79
N THR A 486 -10.10 14.58 13.00
CA THR A 486 -10.00 14.80 11.56
C THR A 486 -9.87 16.29 11.23
N TYR A 487 -9.31 16.61 10.06
CA TYR A 487 -9.17 17.99 9.59
C TYR A 487 -10.50 18.74 9.50
N ASN A 488 -11.60 18.03 9.32
CA ASN A 488 -12.97 18.54 9.21
C ASN A 488 -13.80 18.32 10.49
N HIS A 489 -13.17 18.12 11.65
CA HIS A 489 -13.89 17.94 12.91
C HIS A 489 -14.80 19.15 13.21
N PRO A 490 -16.02 18.94 13.69
CA PRO A 490 -16.92 20.02 14.03
C PRO A 490 -16.35 20.84 15.19
N VAL A 491 -16.33 22.16 15.04
CA VAL A 491 -15.98 23.06 16.14
C VAL A 491 -17.16 23.10 17.11
N THR A 492 -16.99 22.61 18.33
CA THR A 492 -17.98 22.79 19.39
C THR A 492 -18.03 24.26 19.79
N SER A 493 -19.17 24.92 19.57
CA SER A 493 -19.42 26.33 19.91
C SER A 493 -19.23 26.66 21.39
N MET A 494 -19.18 25.65 22.29
CA MET A 494 -18.89 25.83 23.71
C MET A 494 -17.45 26.26 24.04
N LEU A 495 -16.47 26.03 23.14
CA LEU A 495 -15.09 26.48 23.38
C LEU A 495 -14.91 28.00 23.22
N LEU A 496 -15.76 28.64 22.41
CA LEU A 496 -15.79 30.11 22.30
C LEU A 496 -16.36 30.77 23.56
N GLU A 497 -17.36 30.16 24.20
CA GLU A 497 -17.90 30.63 25.47
C GLU A 497 -16.89 30.47 26.61
N LEU A 498 -16.13 29.36 26.66
CA LEU A 498 -15.12 29.14 27.70
C LEU A 498 -13.98 30.18 27.66
N ARG A 499 -13.52 30.63 26.47
CA ARG A 499 -12.58 31.76 26.40
C ARG A 499 -13.17 33.07 26.96
N SER A 500 -14.47 33.30 26.77
CA SER A 500 -15.14 34.48 27.32
C SER A 500 -15.29 34.40 28.85
N VAL A 501 -15.55 33.21 29.39
CA VAL A 501 -15.68 32.96 30.83
C VAL A 501 -14.34 33.14 31.53
N TRP A 502 -13.24 32.60 30.98
CA TRP A 502 -11.90 32.77 31.54
C TRP A 502 -11.35 34.20 31.42
N GLN A 503 -11.77 34.98 30.42
CA GLN A 503 -11.42 36.41 30.34
C GLN A 503 -12.27 37.30 31.27
N HIS A 504 -13.47 36.86 31.68
CA HIS A 504 -14.36 37.65 32.55
C HIS A 504 -14.26 37.30 34.04
N SER A 505 -13.71 36.14 34.41
CA SER A 505 -13.38 35.82 35.79
C SER A 505 -11.87 35.96 36.02
N GLY A 506 -11.42 37.17 36.36
CA GLY A 506 -10.02 37.52 36.63
C GLY A 506 -9.41 36.79 37.84
N LEU A 507 -9.21 35.48 37.74
CA LEU A 507 -8.55 34.68 38.76
C LEU A 507 -7.48 33.79 38.14
N VAL A 508 -6.26 34.04 38.62
CA VAL A 508 -5.05 33.20 38.61
C VAL A 508 -4.04 33.50 37.50
N LYS A 509 -3.16 34.46 37.82
CA LYS A 509 -1.72 34.37 37.51
C LYS A 509 -1.14 33.22 38.34
N VAL A 510 -0.39 32.31 37.72
CA VAL A 510 0.74 31.65 38.40
C VAL A 510 1.98 31.83 37.53
N LYS A 511 3.09 32.13 38.21
CA LYS A 511 4.43 32.41 37.70
C LYS A 511 5.06 31.22 37.01
#